data_AF-A0A147E9Z8-F1
#
_entry.id   AF-A0A147E9Z8-F1
#
_cell.length_a   1.000
_cell.length_b   1.000
_cell.length_c   1.000
_cell.angle_alpha   90.00
_cell.angle_beta   90.00
_cell.angle_gamma   90.00
#
_symmetry.space_group_name_H-M   'P 1'
#
loop_
_entity.id
_entity.type
_entity.pdbx_description
1 polymer ?
#
loop_
_entity_poly.entity_id
_entity_poly.type
_entity_poly.pdbx_seq_one_letter_code
_entity_poly.pdbx_strand_id
1 'polypeptide(L)' 'MSEQERAAKRAIVMWVAAGIVVWGGIGAVLGGMIGLVGLGAGTGLAVGAVAGFLIGMPSGGGE' A
#
# COMPACT_ATOMS: atom_id res chain seq x y z
N MET A 1 -23.25 0.59 -9.94
CA MET A 1 -22.20 0.15 -9.00
C MET A 1 -22.87 -0.75 -7.97
N SER A 2 -22.58 -2.04 -8.02
CA SER A 2 -23.17 -3.00 -7.09
C SER A 2 -22.61 -2.81 -5.67
N GLU A 3 -23.33 -3.25 -4.65
CA GLU A 3 -22.84 -3.23 -3.26
C GLU A 3 -21.49 -3.98 -3.12
N GLN A 4 -21.31 -5.06 -3.89
CA GLN A 4 -20.08 -5.82 -3.97
C GLN A 4 -18.90 -5.00 -4.54
N GLU A 5 -19.11 -4.24 -5.62
CA GLU A 5 -18.07 -3.32 -6.14
C GLU A 5 -17.65 -2.29 -5.09
N ARG A 6 -18.61 -1.79 -4.30
CA ARG A 6 -18.35 -0.76 -3.28
C ARG A 6 -17.55 -1.33 -2.11
N ALA A 7 -17.87 -2.55 -1.68
CA ALA A 7 -17.12 -3.29 -0.67
C ALA A 7 -15.69 -3.63 -1.15
N ALA A 8 -15.55 -4.13 -2.38
CA ALA A 8 -14.26 -4.44 -2.98
C ALA A 8 -13.35 -3.20 -3.08
N LYS A 9 -13.89 -2.06 -3.54
CA LYS A 9 -13.12 -0.81 -3.58
C LYS A 9 -12.70 -0.34 -2.20
N ARG A 10 -13.55 -0.48 -1.18
CA ARG A 10 -13.18 -0.13 0.20
C ARG A 10 -12.05 -1.00 0.73
N ALA A 11 -12.11 -2.31 0.47
CA ALA A 11 -11.05 -3.23 0.87
C ALA A 11 -9.71 -2.86 0.21
N ILE A 12 -9.71 -2.60 -1.11
CA ILE A 12 -8.52 -2.16 -1.84
C ILE A 12 -7.95 -0.87 -1.23
N VAL A 13 -8.78 0.14 -1.01
CA VAL A 13 -8.33 1.43 -0.45
C VAL A 13 -7.75 1.26 0.95
N MET A 14 -8.34 0.42 1.80
CA MET A 14 -7.80 0.15 3.12
C MET A 14 -6.44 -0.56 3.06
N TRP A 15 -6.29 -1.55 2.19
CA TRP A 15 -5.01 -2.25 2.02
C TRP A 15 -3.92 -1.35 1.43
N VAL A 16 -4.26 -0.50 0.46
CA VAL A 16 -3.36 0.53 -0.06
C VAL A 16 -2.92 1.49 1.04
N ALA A 17 -3.86 2.03 1.82
CA ALA A 17 -3.54 2.95 2.91
C ALA A 17 -2.66 2.28 3.99
N ALA A 18 -2.98 1.05 4.38
CA ALA A 18 -2.18 0.27 5.32
C ALA A 18 -0.75 0.01 4.78
N GLY A 19 -0.65 -0.38 3.51
CA GLY A 19 0.64 -0.60 2.85
C GLY A 19 1.49 0.67 2.81
N ILE A 20 0.90 1.81 2.44
CA ILE A 20 1.55 3.12 2.42
C ILE A 20 2.08 3.49 3.80
N VAL A 21 1.28 3.34 4.86
CA VAL A 21 1.70 3.72 6.23
C VAL A 21 2.86 2.86 6.70
N VAL A 22 2.77 1.54 6.52
CA VAL A 22 3.80 0.60 6.98
C VAL A 22 5.09 0.79 6.19
N TRP A 23 5.03 0.74 4.87
CA TRP A 23 6.23 0.83 4.03
C TRP A 23 6.79 2.24 3.96
N GLY A 24 5.96 3.28 4.04
CA GLY A 24 6.41 4.66 4.17
C GLY A 24 7.22 4.88 5.44
N GLY A 25 6.77 4.32 6.57
CA GLY A 25 7.52 4.34 7.82
C GLY A 25 8.86 3.61 7.72
N ILE A 26 8.85 2.37 7.20
CA ILE A 26 10.07 1.58 7.00
C ILE A 26 11.06 2.31 6.08
N GLY A 27 10.57 2.83 4.95
CA GLY A 27 11.37 3.57 3.99
C GLY A 27 11.96 4.84 4.59
N ALA A 28 11.19 5.59 5.36
CA ALA A 28 11.69 6.79 6.04
C ALA A 28 12.81 6.45 7.06
N VAL A 29 12.66 5.36 7.81
CA VAL A 29 13.68 4.89 8.77
C VAL A 29 14.96 4.48 8.02
N LEU A 30 14.86 3.65 6.99
CA LEU A 30 16.00 3.20 6.20
C LEU A 30 16.68 4.38 5.48
N GLY A 31 15.90 5.30 4.92
CA GLY A 31 16.39 6.53 4.31
C GLY A 31 17.11 7.42 5.32
N GLY A 32 16.61 7.50 6.56
CA GLY A 32 17.24 8.23 7.65
C GLY A 32 18.61 7.68 8.03
N MET A 33 18.79 6.36 7.99
CA MET A 33 20.09 5.74 8.28
C MET A 33 21.18 6.12 7.28
N ILE A 34 20.81 6.45 6.03
CA ILE A 34 21.74 6.82 4.96
C ILE A 34 21.72 8.31 4.62
N GLY A 35 21.03 9.14 5.42
CA GLY A 35 20.91 10.59 5.20
C GLY A 35 19.99 10.99 4.04
N LEU A 36 19.23 10.04 3.47
CA LEU A 36 18.31 10.24 2.35
C LEU A 36 16.86 9.96 2.76
N VAL A 37 16.40 10.56 3.88
CA VAL A 37 15.05 10.35 4.44
C VAL A 37 13.96 10.54 3.38
N GLY A 38 14.05 11.59 2.56
CA GLY A 38 13.06 11.88 1.52
C GLY A 38 12.97 10.80 0.44
N LEU A 39 14.12 10.28 -0.01
CA LEU A 39 14.19 9.20 -0.99
C LEU A 39 13.65 7.88 -0.40
N GLY A 40 14.05 7.58 0.84
CA GLY A 40 13.59 6.39 1.57
C GLY A 40 12.09 6.42 1.83
N ALA A 41 11.56 7.53 2.33
CA ALA A 41 10.12 7.69 2.54
C ALA A 41 9.36 7.59 1.21
N GLY A 42 9.81 8.27 0.16
CA GLY A 42 9.16 8.23 -1.15
C GLY A 42 9.12 6.82 -1.76
N THR A 43 10.24 6.10 -1.72
CA THR A 43 10.30 4.70 -2.19
C THR A 43 9.45 3.77 -1.34
N GLY A 44 9.45 3.94 -0.01
CA GLY A 44 8.60 3.20 0.92
C GLY A 44 7.11 3.41 0.64
N LEU A 45 6.67 4.65 0.43
CA LEU A 45 5.27 4.95 0.09
C LEU A 45 4.87 4.30 -1.24
N ALA A 46 5.75 4.34 -2.25
CA ALA A 46 5.50 3.74 -3.56
C ALA A 46 5.36 2.21 -3.48
N VAL A 47 6.30 1.55 -2.80
CA VAL A 47 6.25 0.09 -2.58
C VAL A 47 5.00 -0.29 -1.78
N GLY A 48 4.68 0.47 -0.74
CA GLY A 48 3.51 0.26 0.09
C GLY A 48 2.19 0.36 -0.66
N ALA A 49 2.06 1.36 -1.52
CA ALA A 49 0.87 1.52 -2.35
C ALA A 49 0.68 0.34 -3.31
N VAL A 50 1.77 -0.12 -3.96
CA VAL A 50 1.71 -1.25 -4.89
C VAL A 50 1.41 -2.55 -4.15
N ALA A 51 2.11 -2.85 -3.06
CA ALA A 51 1.88 -4.05 -2.27
C ALA A 51 0.46 -4.09 -1.69
N GLY A 52 -0.02 -2.97 -1.13
CA GLY A 52 -1.37 -2.84 -0.62
C GLY A 52 -2.44 -2.98 -1.70
N PHE A 53 -2.20 -2.45 -2.90
CA PHE A 53 -3.10 -2.65 -4.03
C PHE A 53 -3.18 -4.11 -4.46
N LEU A 54 -2.04 -4.80 -4.55
CA LEU A 54 -1.98 -6.21 -4.94
C LEU A 54 -2.67 -7.13 -3.92
N ILE A 55 -2.49 -6.88 -2.62
CA ILE A 55 -3.15 -7.65 -1.54
C ILE A 55 -4.65 -7.35 -1.49
N GLY A 56 -5.02 -6.09 -1.67
CA GLY A 56 -6.41 -5.67 -1.61
C GLY A 56 -7.22 -6.05 -2.84
N MET A 57 -6.56 -6.39 -3.95
CA MET A 57 -7.23 -6.83 -5.16
C MET A 57 -7.95 -8.15 -4.87
N PRO A 58 -9.28 -8.22 -5.04
CA PRO A 58 -9.97 -9.50 -4.92
C PRO A 58 -9.40 -10.43 -5.99
N SER A 59 -8.77 -11.52 -5.55
CA SER A 59 -8.38 -12.59 -6.46
C SER A 59 -9.66 -13.06 -7.13
N GLY A 60 -9.70 -13.02 -8.46
CA GLY A 60 -10.68 -13.78 -9.24
C GLY A 60 -10.41 -15.27 -9.06
N GLY A 61 -10.57 -15.77 -7.83
CA GLY A 61 -10.67 -17.18 -7.53
C GLY A 61 -12.08 -17.58 -7.89
N GLY A 62 -12.20 -18.32 -8.99
CA GLY A 62 -13.44 -19.01 -9.30
C GLY A 62 -13.75 -20.00 -8.19
N GLU A 63 -14.92 -19.82 -7.60
CA GLU A 63 -15.85 -20.87 -7.21
C GLU A 63 -17.23 -20.45 -7.71
#